data_AF-A0A542DES4-F1
#
_entry.id   AF-A0A542DES4-F1
#
_cell.length_a   1.000
_cell.length_b   1.000
_cell.length_c   1.000
_cell.angle_alpha   90.00
_cell.angle_beta   90.00
_cell.angle_gamma   90.00
#
_symmetry.space_group_name_H-M   'P 1'
#
loop_
_entity.id
_entity.type
_entity.pdbx_description
1 polymer ?
#
loop_
_entity_poly.entity_id
_entity_poly.type
_entity_poly.pdbx_seq_one_letter_code
_entity_poly.pdbx_strand_id
1 'polypeptide(L)'
;MRTARWLLVSLDLIDGQVVRDTLAWASAAAVSAVAGRAGESTTPARERRAGLSAAGLPNDEEDLVDVPDFYEDDWDDDIWPQEPRTTYAEAIARLTSGAASRTDVKLEWNGKRGPREDARLAFLDEDGTETLARRISSAEQAITLDNIVRDAHPMPGRHALWYPQEDLIVAHLVGDYDDLITTLSRRLARLRPGTRTPIDSPLGRDVLGELASRGVLVTTDPAAAPSAPARTLRLKTASMELGTLYRRGYQHASWVAVELRGFRTSDVLDAEQVLADYGTSYLHEVARSSGVSLRLWDPSYRLTRGMTSCSDGKAPFPVRKYDPIPAALYAAGNAADRDPLERYLKFYQVLEYYMPRAADDLMKKQGVLKIEKAVTPYPTGVNDSLRAERNKLAAVIDDAVTEVQITGFLRGSHVLKTLNDQQVIRGVRTLATDPSGNPTPGRNYRQDLSERIYDIRCRIVHVKESDGGKNSDPLLPYGQEARDLGADIAVIRFLAERVLRRWAESLAHSPGRQSARPGQSQ
;
A
#
# COMPACT_ATOMS: atom_id res chain seq x y z
N MET A 1 27.81 -16.83 -6.99
CA MET A 1 26.55 -17.61 -6.95
C MET A 1 26.11 -17.80 -5.49
N ARG A 2 25.47 -16.79 -4.89
CA ARG A 2 24.88 -16.87 -3.55
C ARG A 2 23.37 -16.81 -3.69
N THR A 3 22.74 -17.76 -3.03
CA THR A 3 21.34 -18.21 -3.07
C THR A 3 20.36 -17.15 -2.59
N ALA A 4 19.36 -16.84 -3.42
CA ALA A 4 18.19 -16.07 -3.06
C ALA A 4 17.24 -16.95 -2.23
N ARG A 5 17.22 -16.71 -0.91
CA ARG A 5 16.29 -17.32 0.03
C ARG A 5 15.07 -16.40 0.15
N TRP A 6 14.12 -16.52 -0.78
CA TRP A 6 12.82 -15.85 -0.69
C TRP A 6 11.88 -16.69 0.17
N LEU A 7 11.29 -16.07 1.18
CA LEU A 7 10.33 -16.66 2.11
C LEU A 7 8.97 -16.79 1.40
N LEU A 8 8.68 -17.95 0.81
CA LEU A 8 7.33 -18.36 0.44
C LEU A 8 6.70 -19.05 1.65
N VAL A 9 5.90 -18.31 2.42
CA VAL A 9 5.02 -18.92 3.42
C VAL A 9 3.74 -19.33 2.70
N SER A 10 3.62 -20.63 2.42
CA SER A 10 2.34 -21.25 2.10
C SER A 10 1.52 -21.26 3.39
N LEU A 11 0.50 -20.42 3.49
CA LEU A 11 -0.49 -20.49 4.57
C LEU A 11 -1.45 -21.64 4.26
N ASP A 12 -1.13 -22.85 4.72
CA ASP A 12 -2.15 -23.89 4.88
C ASP A 12 -3.07 -23.45 6.02
N LEU A 13 -4.18 -22.82 5.66
CA LEU A 13 -5.25 -22.39 6.55
C LEU A 13 -6.02 -23.60 7.09
N ILE A 14 -5.60 -24.10 8.25
CA ILE A 14 -6.45 -24.85 9.19
C ILE A 14 -6.22 -24.29 10.61
N ASP A 15 -7.31 -23.81 11.20
CA ASP A 15 -7.56 -23.35 12.59
C ASP A 15 -7.02 -21.99 13.08
N GLY A 16 -7.96 -21.12 13.49
CA GLY A 16 -7.77 -19.72 13.90
C GLY A 16 -7.11 -19.51 15.27
N GLN A 17 -6.63 -20.56 15.95
CA GLN A 17 -5.98 -20.45 17.27
C GLN A 17 -4.47 -20.14 17.15
N VAL A 18 -3.81 -20.54 16.07
CA VAL A 18 -2.34 -20.48 15.93
C VAL A 18 -1.82 -19.05 15.63
N VAL A 19 -2.66 -18.16 15.10
CA VAL A 19 -2.27 -16.76 14.83
C VAL A 19 -1.96 -15.99 16.11
N ARG A 20 -2.60 -16.34 17.25
CA ARG A 20 -2.32 -15.70 18.54
C ARG A 20 -1.02 -16.20 19.18
N ASP A 21 -0.71 -17.49 19.07
CA ASP A 21 0.49 -18.08 19.70
C ASP A 21 1.78 -17.81 18.89
N THR A 22 1.66 -17.64 17.57
CA THR A 22 2.81 -17.33 16.69
C THR A 22 3.30 -15.89 16.90
N LEU A 23 2.42 -14.97 17.30
CA LEU A 23 2.79 -13.60 17.69
C LEU A 23 3.51 -13.55 19.06
N ALA A 24 3.20 -14.47 19.97
CA ALA A 24 3.86 -14.56 21.28
C ALA A 24 5.30 -15.11 21.19
N TRP A 25 5.54 -16.07 20.29
CA TRP A 25 6.89 -16.65 20.10
C TRP A 25 7.87 -15.70 19.41
N ALA A 26 7.41 -14.88 18.46
CA ALA A 26 8.23 -13.90 17.75
C ALA A 26 8.76 -12.76 18.66
N SER A 27 8.01 -12.37 19.71
CA SER A 27 8.48 -11.40 20.71
C SER A 27 9.57 -11.93 21.64
N ALA A 28 9.58 -13.25 21.93
CA ALA A 28 10.58 -13.86 22.80
C ALA A 28 11.96 -14.05 22.11
N ALA A 29 11.96 -14.33 20.80
CA ALA A 29 13.20 -14.53 20.04
C ALA A 29 13.99 -13.23 19.80
N ALA A 30 13.32 -12.06 19.78
CA ALA A 30 13.97 -10.76 19.58
C ALA A 30 14.79 -10.29 20.79
N VAL A 31 14.49 -10.79 22.00
CA VAL A 31 15.20 -10.42 23.24
C VAL A 31 16.54 -11.17 23.38
N SER A 32 16.71 -12.32 22.73
CA SER A 32 17.91 -13.16 22.91
C SER A 32 19.05 -12.87 21.92
N ALA A 33 18.85 -12.01 20.91
CA ALA A 33 19.83 -11.76 19.84
C ALA A 33 20.74 -10.53 20.05
N VAL A 34 20.60 -9.79 21.16
CA VAL A 34 21.41 -8.59 21.45
C VAL A 34 22.63 -8.89 22.36
N ALA A 35 22.74 -10.10 22.91
CA ALA A 35 23.87 -10.49 23.75
C ALA A 35 24.80 -11.48 23.05
N GLY A 36 25.78 -10.98 22.29
CA GLY A 36 26.94 -11.80 21.92
C GLY A 36 27.55 -11.48 20.57
N ARG A 37 28.51 -10.56 20.55
CA ARG A 37 29.68 -10.62 19.64
C ARG A 37 30.75 -9.61 20.06
N ALA A 38 31.71 -10.11 20.82
CA ALA A 38 33.06 -9.59 20.90
C ALA A 38 33.99 -10.78 20.63
N GLY A 39 34.99 -10.61 19.76
CA GLY A 39 36.06 -11.60 19.62
C GLY A 39 36.63 -11.77 18.21
N GLU A 40 37.86 -11.29 18.06
CA GLU A 40 38.98 -11.90 17.32
C GLU A 40 39.22 -11.56 15.84
N SER A 41 40.23 -10.71 15.69
CA SER A 41 41.09 -10.52 14.53
C SER A 41 42.03 -11.70 14.32
N THR A 42 42.23 -12.12 13.07
CA THR A 42 43.52 -12.67 12.61
C THR A 42 43.71 -12.39 11.12
N THR A 43 44.84 -11.78 10.79
CA THR A 43 45.34 -11.53 9.44
C THR A 43 46.31 -12.65 9.06
N PRO A 44 46.44 -13.01 7.77
CA PRO A 44 47.72 -13.51 7.30
C PRO A 44 48.25 -12.72 6.09
N ALA A 45 49.58 -12.56 6.13
CA ALA A 45 50.42 -11.98 5.09
C ALA A 45 50.50 -12.87 3.84
N ARG A 46 50.74 -12.26 2.67
CA ARG A 46 51.36 -12.95 1.53
C ARG A 46 52.19 -12.00 0.67
N GLU A 47 53.40 -12.47 0.38
CA GLU A 47 54.48 -11.82 -0.35
C GLU A 47 54.29 -11.75 -1.88
N ARG A 48 54.80 -10.64 -2.44
CA ARG A 48 55.65 -10.45 -3.64
C ARG A 48 55.47 -11.38 -4.86
N ARG A 49 55.29 -10.80 -6.07
CA ARG A 49 56.38 -10.43 -7.03
C ARG A 49 55.85 -9.87 -8.37
N ALA A 50 56.62 -8.91 -8.91
CA ALA A 50 56.88 -8.55 -10.32
C ALA A 50 55.67 -8.15 -11.20
N GLY A 51 55.70 -7.10 -12.04
CA GLY A 51 56.74 -6.24 -12.58
C GLY A 51 56.29 -5.86 -14.01
N LEU A 52 56.28 -4.58 -14.37
CA LEU A 52 56.12 -4.01 -15.74
C LEU A 52 56.21 -2.47 -15.58
N SER A 53 57.35 -1.83 -15.89
CA SER A 53 57.65 -1.12 -17.16
C SER A 53 56.60 -0.04 -17.47
N ALA A 54 56.77 1.21 -17.02
CA ALA A 54 57.56 2.28 -17.64
C ALA A 54 57.15 2.61 -19.09
N ALA A 55 56.19 3.53 -19.23
CA ALA A 55 55.99 4.33 -20.43
C ALA A 55 55.71 5.77 -19.98
N GLY A 56 56.55 6.69 -20.43
CA GLY A 56 56.58 8.09 -20.01
C GLY A 56 55.34 8.88 -20.43
N LEU A 57 54.93 9.77 -19.53
CA LEU A 57 53.99 10.85 -19.82
C LEU A 57 54.78 12.18 -19.77
N PRO A 58 54.45 13.13 -20.66
CA PRO A 58 55.09 14.44 -20.71
C PRO A 58 54.75 15.25 -19.46
N ASN A 59 55.77 15.91 -18.90
CA ASN A 59 55.61 17.00 -17.94
C ASN A 59 55.07 18.21 -18.70
N ASP A 60 53.74 18.35 -18.72
CA ASP A 60 53.12 19.63 -19.01
C ASP A 60 53.01 20.38 -17.67
N GLU A 61 53.98 21.27 -17.46
CA GLU A 61 53.87 22.41 -16.54
C GLU A 61 52.72 23.29 -17.05
N GLU A 62 51.48 22.96 -16.67
CA GLU A 62 50.36 23.89 -16.82
C GLU A 62 50.41 24.90 -15.68
N ASP A 63 50.45 26.17 -16.10
CA ASP A 63 50.37 27.38 -15.31
C ASP A 63 49.36 27.25 -14.17
N LEU A 64 49.86 27.35 -12.94
CA LEU A 64 49.07 27.71 -11.77
C LEU A 64 48.53 29.11 -12.00
N VAL A 65 47.37 29.20 -12.66
CA VAL A 65 46.54 30.39 -12.66
C VAL A 65 46.17 30.63 -11.20
N ASP A 66 46.63 31.76 -10.65
CA ASP A 66 46.17 32.30 -9.37
C ASP A 66 44.63 32.26 -9.35
N VAL A 67 44.08 31.22 -8.73
CA VAL A 67 42.66 31.19 -8.39
C VAL A 67 42.52 32.24 -7.30
N PRO A 68 41.77 33.33 -7.52
CA PRO A 68 41.56 34.33 -6.48
C PRO A 68 40.99 33.61 -5.25
N ASP A 69 41.59 33.85 -4.09
CA ASP A 69 41.08 33.44 -2.77
C ASP A 69 39.63 33.94 -2.63
N PHE A 70 38.67 33.10 -3.03
CA PHE A 70 37.23 33.36 -2.98
C PHE A 70 36.62 32.81 -1.68
N TYR A 71 37.39 32.77 -0.60
CA TYR A 71 37.00 32.20 0.70
C TYR A 71 37.29 33.11 1.90
N GLU A 72 37.49 34.41 1.68
CA GLU A 72 37.52 35.39 2.77
C GLU A 72 36.45 36.47 2.49
N ASP A 73 35.62 36.76 3.50
CA ASP A 73 34.63 37.84 3.56
C ASP A 73 33.33 37.71 2.76
N ASP A 74 32.39 36.89 3.28
CA ASP A 74 30.96 37.26 3.40
C ASP A 74 30.18 36.19 4.20
N TRP A 75 30.78 35.68 5.29
CA TRP A 75 29.96 35.18 6.39
C TRP A 75 29.38 36.43 7.04
N ASP A 76 28.27 36.91 6.49
CA ASP A 76 27.37 37.87 7.12
C ASP A 76 26.97 37.26 8.48
N ASP A 77 27.79 37.53 9.49
CA ASP A 77 27.65 37.11 10.89
C ASP A 77 26.39 37.71 11.55
N ASP A 78 25.52 38.37 10.78
CA ASP A 78 24.31 39.05 11.22
C ASP A 78 23.00 38.31 10.85
N ILE A 79 23.05 37.15 10.21
CA ILE A 79 21.90 36.23 10.12
C ILE A 79 22.04 35.12 11.17
N TRP A 80 22.32 35.49 12.42
CA TRP A 80 21.96 34.61 13.53
C TRP A 80 20.44 34.39 13.44
N PRO A 81 19.96 33.14 13.38
CA PRO A 81 18.54 32.87 13.33
C PRO A 81 17.89 33.61 14.49
N GLN A 82 16.96 34.53 14.18
CA GLN A 82 16.27 35.34 15.18
C GLN A 82 15.92 34.46 16.37
N GLU A 83 16.31 34.88 17.58
CA GLU A 83 16.00 34.14 18.79
C GLU A 83 14.52 33.74 18.73
N PRO A 84 14.20 32.45 18.86
CA PRO A 84 12.83 31.99 18.71
C PRO A 84 11.96 32.79 19.69
N ARG A 85 10.86 33.36 19.19
CA ARG A 85 9.93 34.23 19.96
C ARG A 85 9.39 33.58 21.25
N THR A 86 9.61 32.30 21.44
CA THR A 86 9.17 31.52 22.58
C THR A 86 10.29 30.59 22.99
N THR A 87 10.71 30.69 24.26
CA THR A 87 11.71 29.81 24.82
C THR A 87 11.17 28.39 24.95
N TYR A 88 12.06 27.40 25.03
CA TYR A 88 11.65 26.00 25.24
C TYR A 88 10.80 25.83 26.51
N ALA A 89 11.19 26.48 27.60
CA ALA A 89 10.47 26.41 28.88
C ALA A 89 9.05 26.98 28.78
N GLU A 90 8.88 28.12 28.12
CA GLU A 90 7.56 28.72 27.89
C GLU A 90 6.67 27.82 27.02
N ALA A 91 7.25 27.22 25.96
CA ALA A 91 6.53 26.31 25.09
C ALA A 91 6.07 25.04 25.84
N ILE A 92 6.91 24.49 26.72
CA ILE A 92 6.54 23.34 27.55
C ILE A 92 5.50 23.73 28.61
N ALA A 93 5.60 24.91 29.24
CA ALA A 93 4.61 25.39 30.20
C ALA A 93 3.21 25.53 29.58
N ARG A 94 3.15 26.04 28.35
CA ARG A 94 1.91 26.10 27.58
C ARG A 94 1.36 24.71 27.27
N LEU A 95 2.20 23.80 26.76
CA LEU A 95 1.82 22.41 26.49
C LEU A 95 1.34 21.68 27.76
N THR A 96 1.95 21.96 28.90
CA THR A 96 1.56 21.41 30.22
C THR A 96 0.15 21.85 30.58
N SER A 97 -0.16 23.12 30.35
CA SER A 97 -1.49 23.68 30.60
C SER A 97 -2.55 23.03 29.71
N GLY A 98 -2.25 22.80 28.43
CA GLY A 98 -3.12 22.06 27.52
C GLY A 98 -3.30 20.60 27.94
N ALA A 99 -2.21 19.90 28.27
CA ALA A 99 -2.24 18.50 28.69
C ALA A 99 -3.06 18.30 29.97
N ALA A 100 -3.02 19.24 30.92
CA ALA A 100 -3.80 19.16 32.16
C ALA A 100 -5.33 19.13 31.94
N SER A 101 -5.81 19.58 30.77
CA SER A 101 -7.23 19.53 30.41
C SER A 101 -7.69 18.18 29.86
N ARG A 102 -6.76 17.25 29.64
CA ARG A 102 -7.00 15.95 29.00
C ARG A 102 -6.55 14.80 29.88
N THR A 103 -7.39 13.78 29.99
CA THR A 103 -7.08 12.56 30.76
C THR A 103 -6.25 11.56 29.96
N ASP A 104 -6.30 11.64 28.63
CA ASP A 104 -5.59 10.78 27.69
C ASP A 104 -4.19 11.30 27.31
N VAL A 105 -3.70 12.33 27.99
CA VAL A 105 -2.39 12.96 27.73
C VAL A 105 -1.59 13.06 29.01
N LYS A 106 -0.33 12.62 28.96
CA LYS A 106 0.65 12.72 30.05
C LYS A 106 1.89 13.45 29.56
N LEU A 107 2.28 14.51 30.26
CA LEU A 107 3.52 15.24 29.98
C LEU A 107 4.49 15.10 31.16
N GLU A 108 5.71 14.67 30.87
CA GLU A 108 6.79 14.48 31.84
C GLU A 108 7.93 15.45 31.50
N TRP A 109 8.27 16.36 32.40
CA TRP A 109 9.42 17.26 32.25
C TRP A 109 10.03 17.61 33.61
N ASN A 110 11.35 17.60 33.70
CA ASN A 110 12.09 17.86 34.95
C ASN A 110 12.65 19.30 35.05
N GLY A 111 12.24 20.19 34.14
CA GLY A 111 12.69 21.58 34.11
C GLY A 111 14.05 21.82 33.46
N LYS A 112 14.71 20.77 32.94
CA LYS A 112 16.02 20.87 32.28
C LYS A 112 15.93 20.50 30.80
N ARG A 113 17.00 20.80 30.04
CA ARG A 113 17.12 20.45 28.61
C ARG A 113 18.33 19.56 28.42
N GLY A 114 18.18 18.47 27.68
CA GLY A 114 19.31 17.61 27.36
C GLY A 114 18.93 16.22 26.86
N PRO A 115 19.91 15.42 26.39
CA PRO A 115 19.73 14.06 25.86
C PRO A 115 18.86 13.11 26.69
N ARG A 116 18.66 13.36 27.99
CA ARG A 116 17.78 12.57 28.87
C ARG A 116 16.80 13.42 29.68
N GLU A 117 16.83 14.73 29.50
CA GLU A 117 16.09 15.70 30.32
C GLU A 117 15.00 16.43 29.53
N ASP A 118 14.99 16.30 28.21
CA ASP A 118 13.91 16.82 27.37
C ASP A 118 12.54 16.29 27.80
N ALA A 119 11.52 17.13 27.63
CA ALA A 119 10.15 16.78 27.91
C ALA A 119 9.68 15.59 27.06
N ARG A 120 8.79 14.78 27.66
CA ARG A 120 8.18 13.60 27.04
C ARG A 120 6.67 13.71 27.12
N LEU A 121 6.01 13.70 25.97
CA LEU A 121 4.57 13.65 25.83
C LEU A 121 4.14 12.23 25.50
N ALA A 122 3.23 11.67 26.28
CA ALA A 122 2.61 10.37 26.04
C ALA A 122 1.09 10.52 25.89
N PHE A 123 0.53 9.81 24.93
CA PHE A 123 -0.90 9.62 24.75
C PHE A 123 -1.28 8.26 25.33
N LEU A 124 -2.37 8.24 26.08
CA LEU A 124 -2.82 7.09 26.85
C LEU A 124 -4.13 6.56 26.27
N ASP A 125 -4.34 5.25 26.42
CA ASP A 125 -5.64 4.61 26.18
C ASP A 125 -6.57 4.81 27.39
N GLU A 126 -7.82 4.33 27.30
CA GLU A 126 -8.80 4.35 28.39
C GLU A 126 -8.26 3.66 29.67
N ASP A 127 -7.46 2.61 29.50
CA ASP A 127 -6.82 1.87 30.59
C ASP A 127 -5.54 2.55 31.14
N GLY A 128 -5.19 3.74 30.64
CA GLY A 128 -3.96 4.45 31.01
C GLY A 128 -2.68 3.88 30.37
N THR A 129 -2.81 2.90 29.47
CA THR A 129 -1.67 2.32 28.75
C THR A 129 -1.15 3.32 27.71
N GLU A 130 0.17 3.53 27.67
CA GLU A 130 0.77 4.41 26.67
C GLU A 130 0.63 3.81 25.26
N THR A 131 -0.13 4.47 24.40
CA THR A 131 -0.31 4.06 22.99
C THR A 131 0.73 4.73 22.09
N LEU A 132 1.17 5.93 22.44
CA LEU A 132 2.14 6.70 21.67
C LEU A 132 2.91 7.66 22.57
N ALA A 133 4.24 7.65 22.48
CA ALA A 133 5.08 8.61 23.19
C ALA A 133 6.04 9.35 22.25
N ARG A 134 6.28 10.62 22.56
CA ARG A 134 7.21 11.49 21.86
C ARG A 134 8.05 12.32 22.81
N ARG A 135 9.33 12.39 22.47
CA ARG A 135 10.28 13.31 23.08
C ARG A 135 10.24 14.64 22.33
N ILE A 136 10.33 15.73 23.08
CA ILE A 136 10.24 17.09 22.57
C ILE A 136 11.63 17.73 22.62
N SER A 137 12.31 17.82 21.47
CA SER A 137 13.69 18.32 21.37
C SER A 137 13.81 19.82 21.09
N SER A 138 12.71 20.50 20.73
CA SER A 138 12.70 21.94 20.41
C SER A 138 11.40 22.63 20.81
N ALA A 139 11.45 23.97 20.93
CA ALA A 139 10.27 24.79 21.22
C ALA A 139 9.23 24.71 20.09
N GLU A 140 9.67 24.64 18.84
CA GLU A 140 8.79 24.47 17.67
C GLU A 140 8.01 23.14 17.71
N GLN A 141 8.68 22.05 18.10
CA GLN A 141 8.00 20.76 18.33
C GLN A 141 6.98 20.86 19.47
N ALA A 142 7.33 21.54 20.57
CA ALA A 142 6.40 21.75 21.67
C ALA A 142 5.15 22.53 21.23
N ILE A 143 5.32 23.61 20.46
CA ILE A 143 4.23 24.41 19.90
C ILE A 143 3.35 23.57 18.95
N THR A 144 3.95 22.74 18.11
CA THR A 144 3.21 21.87 17.18
C THR A 144 2.42 20.79 17.94
N LEU A 145 3.01 20.22 18.99
CA LEU A 145 2.34 19.25 19.86
C LEU A 145 1.23 19.90 20.70
N ASP A 146 1.34 21.18 21.07
CA ASP A 146 0.28 21.93 21.77
C ASP A 146 -0.99 21.99 20.92
N ASN A 147 -0.87 22.23 19.61
CA ASN A 147 -2.01 22.19 18.69
C ASN A 147 -2.67 20.80 18.66
N ILE A 148 -1.87 19.72 18.66
CA ILE A 148 -2.41 18.35 18.71
C ILE A 148 -3.15 18.11 20.03
N VAL A 149 -2.53 18.46 21.17
CA VAL A 149 -3.14 18.26 22.48
C VAL A 149 -4.44 19.04 22.62
N ARG A 150 -4.54 20.23 22.03
CA ARG A 150 -5.77 21.02 22.10
C ARG A 150 -6.87 20.53 21.16
N ASP A 151 -6.53 20.19 19.93
CA ASP A 151 -7.51 20.12 18.83
C ASP A 151 -7.66 18.72 18.22
N ALA A 152 -6.78 17.76 18.56
CA ALA A 152 -6.71 16.46 17.88
C ALA A 152 -6.55 15.23 18.80
N HIS A 153 -7.00 14.08 18.30
CA HIS A 153 -6.80 12.77 18.91
C HIS A 153 -5.92 11.89 17.99
N PRO A 154 -4.78 11.40 18.48
CA PRO A 154 -3.95 10.46 17.72
C PRO A 154 -4.62 9.11 17.49
N MET A 155 -4.38 8.54 16.32
CA MET A 155 -4.73 7.16 15.95
C MET A 155 -3.44 6.41 15.58
N PRO A 156 -2.68 5.89 16.57
CA PRO A 156 -1.35 5.35 16.35
C PRO A 156 -1.33 4.17 15.38
N GLY A 157 -2.38 3.33 15.37
CA GLY A 157 -2.50 2.18 14.46
C GLY A 157 -2.53 2.55 12.98
N ARG A 158 -2.83 3.81 12.65
CA ARG A 158 -2.95 4.31 11.27
C ARG A 158 -2.05 5.49 10.94
N HIS A 159 -1.18 5.91 11.88
CA HIS A 159 -0.44 7.17 11.77
C HIS A 159 -1.35 8.32 11.33
N ALA A 160 -2.41 8.55 12.11
CA ALA A 160 -3.45 9.50 11.77
C ALA A 160 -3.83 10.40 12.95
N LEU A 161 -4.44 11.54 12.64
CA LEU A 161 -4.98 12.51 13.58
C LEU A 161 -6.44 12.73 13.26
N TRP A 162 -7.29 12.70 14.28
CA TRP A 162 -8.69 13.08 14.19
C TRP A 162 -8.91 14.40 14.92
N TYR A 163 -9.52 15.38 14.25
CA TYR A 163 -9.84 16.71 14.76
C TYR A 163 -11.37 16.82 14.89
N PRO A 164 -11.94 16.58 16.09
CA PRO A 164 -13.39 16.47 16.27
C PRO A 164 -14.13 17.77 15.93
N GLN A 165 -13.55 18.91 16.31
CA GLN A 165 -14.17 20.23 16.10
C GLN A 165 -14.25 20.61 14.62
N GLU A 166 -13.31 20.13 13.80
CA GLU A 166 -13.26 20.36 12.36
C GLU A 166 -13.95 19.27 11.54
N ASP A 167 -14.41 18.20 12.20
CA ASP A 167 -14.89 16.97 11.55
C ASP A 167 -13.91 16.50 10.46
N LEU A 168 -12.64 16.36 10.87
CA LEU A 168 -11.50 16.14 10.00
C LEU A 168 -10.68 14.94 10.47
N ILE A 169 -10.35 14.03 9.56
CA ILE A 169 -9.35 12.99 9.78
C ILE A 169 -8.22 13.18 8.76
N VAL A 170 -6.98 13.18 9.24
CA VAL A 170 -5.77 13.23 8.41
C VAL A 170 -4.93 12.00 8.70
N ALA A 171 -4.60 11.22 7.67
CA ALA A 171 -3.82 10.00 7.84
C ALA A 171 -2.64 9.94 6.89
N HIS A 172 -1.48 9.54 7.41
CA HIS A 172 -0.28 9.36 6.60
C HIS A 172 -0.48 8.18 5.66
N LEU A 173 -0.16 8.42 4.39
CA LEU A 173 -0.16 7.39 3.37
C LEU A 173 1.21 6.76 3.28
N VAL A 174 1.27 5.61 2.62
CA VAL A 174 2.51 4.97 2.26
C VAL A 174 2.37 4.44 0.84
N GLY A 175 3.38 4.60 -0.01
CA GLY A 175 3.31 4.13 -1.38
C GLY A 175 4.37 4.78 -2.28
N ASP A 176 4.12 4.74 -3.58
CA ASP A 176 5.03 5.32 -4.58
C ASP A 176 4.72 6.81 -4.80
N TYR A 177 5.42 7.67 -4.07
CA TYR A 177 5.26 9.11 -4.18
C TYR A 177 5.78 9.67 -5.51
N ASP A 178 6.83 9.07 -6.09
CA ASP A 178 7.36 9.56 -7.37
C ASP A 178 6.36 9.32 -8.50
N ASP A 179 5.65 8.20 -8.44
CA ASP A 179 4.56 7.89 -9.36
C ASP A 179 3.36 8.82 -9.15
N LEU A 180 3.02 9.15 -7.90
CA LEU A 180 2.01 10.16 -7.63
C LEU A 180 2.41 11.50 -8.26
N ILE A 181 3.63 11.97 -8.01
CA ILE A 181 4.14 13.23 -8.58
C ILE A 181 4.14 13.16 -10.10
N THR A 182 4.67 12.10 -10.70
CA THR A 182 4.70 11.90 -12.15
C THR A 182 3.29 11.92 -12.75
N THR A 183 2.33 11.26 -12.11
CA THR A 183 0.94 11.19 -12.56
C THR A 183 0.25 12.56 -12.48
N LEU A 184 0.47 13.28 -11.39
CA LEU A 184 -0.08 14.63 -11.22
C LEU A 184 0.58 15.63 -12.19
N SER A 185 1.90 15.55 -12.39
CA SER A 185 2.63 16.36 -13.36
C SER A 185 2.14 16.15 -14.78
N ARG A 186 1.88 14.90 -15.19
CA ARG A 186 1.27 14.59 -16.49
C ARG A 186 -0.10 15.26 -16.64
N ARG A 187 -0.89 15.30 -15.57
CA ARG A 187 -2.20 15.96 -15.59
C ARG A 187 -2.10 17.48 -15.66
N LEU A 188 -1.22 18.09 -14.88
CA LEU A 188 -1.04 19.54 -14.84
C LEU A 188 -0.43 20.08 -16.14
N ALA A 189 0.63 19.43 -16.63
CA ALA A 189 1.40 19.89 -17.78
C ALA A 189 1.12 19.14 -19.10
N ARG A 190 0.13 18.23 -19.12
CA ARG A 190 -0.22 17.39 -20.29
C ARG A 190 0.98 16.65 -20.89
N LEU A 191 1.87 16.14 -20.04
CA LEU A 191 3.07 15.45 -20.48
C LEU A 191 2.73 14.15 -21.23
N ARG A 192 3.63 13.71 -22.12
CA ARG A 192 3.45 12.46 -22.85
C ARG A 192 3.41 11.25 -21.89
N PRO A 193 2.63 10.20 -22.20
CA PRO A 193 2.69 8.95 -21.45
C PRO A 193 4.13 8.43 -21.35
N GLY A 194 4.54 8.00 -20.16
CA GLY A 194 5.90 7.50 -19.90
C GLY A 194 6.89 8.56 -19.44
N THR A 195 6.65 9.86 -19.66
CA THR A 195 7.52 10.92 -19.12
C THR A 195 7.46 10.89 -17.58
N ARG A 196 8.63 10.78 -16.93
CA ARG A 196 8.75 10.88 -15.47
C ARG A 196 9.00 12.31 -15.06
N THR A 197 8.48 12.71 -13.91
CA THR A 197 8.77 14.01 -13.31
C THR A 197 9.50 13.79 -11.99
N PRO A 198 10.81 14.08 -11.91
CA PRO A 198 11.53 14.04 -10.65
C PRO A 198 10.89 14.98 -9.64
N ILE A 199 10.83 14.56 -8.38
CA ILE A 199 10.22 15.34 -7.31
C ILE A 199 10.89 16.72 -7.12
N ASP A 200 12.21 16.78 -7.31
CA ASP A 200 12.99 18.00 -7.14
C ASP A 200 12.97 18.93 -8.37
N SER A 201 12.35 18.52 -9.47
CA SER A 201 12.18 19.37 -10.66
C SER A 201 11.22 20.53 -10.41
N PRO A 202 11.28 21.63 -11.17
CA PRO A 202 10.33 22.76 -11.02
C PRO A 202 8.87 22.30 -11.05
N LEU A 203 8.50 21.45 -12.03
CA LEU A 203 7.16 20.89 -12.12
C LEU A 203 6.82 19.97 -10.94
N GLY A 204 7.79 19.21 -10.43
CA GLY A 204 7.61 18.40 -9.22
C GLY A 204 7.31 19.27 -7.99
N ARG A 205 8.01 20.39 -7.83
CA ARG A 205 7.75 21.39 -6.77
C ARG A 205 6.40 22.06 -6.94
N ASP A 206 5.98 22.37 -8.16
CA ASP A 206 4.65 22.92 -8.44
C ASP A 206 3.55 21.94 -8.03
N VAL A 207 3.71 20.65 -8.36
CA VAL A 207 2.80 19.59 -7.91
C VAL A 207 2.76 19.50 -6.38
N LEU A 208 3.91 19.57 -5.71
CA LEU A 208 3.98 19.58 -4.25
C LEU A 208 3.31 20.81 -3.63
N GLY A 209 3.42 21.98 -4.28
CA GLY A 209 2.72 23.20 -3.91
C GLY A 209 1.20 23.06 -4.04
N GLU A 210 0.71 22.45 -5.12
CA GLU A 210 -0.71 22.13 -5.30
C GLU A 210 -1.22 21.11 -4.26
N LEU A 211 -0.43 20.06 -3.99
CA LEU A 211 -0.69 19.08 -2.93
C LEU A 211 -0.77 19.73 -1.55
N ALA A 212 0.11 20.69 -1.24
CA ALA A 212 0.14 21.37 0.06
C ALA A 212 -1.02 22.36 0.22
N SER A 213 -1.31 23.16 -0.81
CA SER A 213 -2.27 24.26 -0.73
C SER A 213 -3.72 23.81 -0.84
N ARG A 214 -4.08 23.11 -1.92
CA ARG A 214 -5.47 22.74 -2.26
C ARG A 214 -5.75 21.26 -2.02
N GLY A 215 -4.70 20.45 -2.14
CA GLY A 215 -4.81 19.01 -2.29
C GLY A 215 -5.26 18.62 -3.69
N VAL A 216 -5.11 17.35 -4.01
CA VAL A 216 -5.39 16.78 -5.33
C VAL A 216 -6.30 15.58 -5.21
N LEU A 217 -6.82 15.12 -6.36
CA LEU A 217 -7.76 14.01 -6.46
C LEU A 217 -8.99 14.18 -5.54
N VAL A 218 -9.37 15.44 -5.29
CA VAL A 218 -10.51 15.79 -4.44
C VAL A 218 -11.77 15.15 -5.01
N THR A 219 -12.49 14.45 -4.15
CA THR A 219 -13.80 13.90 -4.45
C THR A 219 -14.78 14.24 -3.35
N THR A 220 -16.01 14.54 -3.76
CA THR A 220 -17.10 14.97 -2.89
C THR A 220 -18.23 13.98 -3.03
N ASP A 221 -18.86 13.64 -1.90
CA ASP A 221 -20.02 12.76 -1.89
C ASP A 221 -21.15 13.37 -2.73
N PRO A 222 -21.54 12.74 -3.85
CA PRO A 222 -22.56 13.29 -4.73
C PRO A 222 -23.96 13.28 -4.10
N ALA A 223 -24.17 12.52 -3.03
CA ALA A 223 -25.46 12.39 -2.36
C ALA A 223 -25.56 13.19 -1.05
N ALA A 224 -24.61 14.11 -0.79
CA ALA A 224 -24.73 15.06 0.30
C ALA A 224 -25.97 15.95 0.11
N ALA A 225 -26.85 15.97 1.12
CA ALA A 225 -27.99 16.89 1.14
C ALA A 225 -27.51 18.35 1.14
N PRO A 226 -28.21 19.31 0.51
CA PRO A 226 -27.80 20.71 0.44
C PRO A 226 -27.58 21.38 1.80
N SER A 227 -28.21 20.85 2.86
CA SER A 227 -28.14 21.37 4.22
C SER A 227 -27.04 20.75 5.08
N ALA A 228 -26.40 19.67 4.63
CA ALA A 228 -25.31 19.01 5.36
C ALA A 228 -23.96 19.37 4.74
N PRO A 229 -22.89 19.54 5.55
CA PRO A 229 -21.55 19.69 5.01
C PRO A 229 -21.23 18.45 4.16
N ALA A 230 -20.83 18.69 2.91
CA ALA A 230 -20.56 17.59 1.99
C ALA A 230 -19.33 16.81 2.46
N ARG A 231 -19.42 15.48 2.43
CA ARG A 231 -18.27 14.61 2.71
C ARG A 231 -17.24 14.78 1.62
N THR A 232 -15.98 15.01 1.99
CA THR A 232 -14.89 15.16 1.03
C THR A 232 -13.71 14.29 1.38
N LEU A 233 -13.08 13.72 0.35
CA LEU A 233 -11.84 12.96 0.40
C LEU A 233 -10.82 13.62 -0.52
N ARG A 234 -9.58 13.82 -0.07
CA ARG A 234 -8.50 14.33 -0.92
C ARG A 234 -7.13 13.85 -0.50
N LEU A 235 -6.18 13.88 -1.43
CA LEU A 235 -4.76 13.72 -1.13
C LEU A 235 -4.12 15.09 -0.89
N LYS A 236 -3.25 15.19 0.12
CA LYS A 236 -2.51 16.41 0.46
C LYS A 236 -1.10 16.10 0.93
N THR A 237 -0.27 17.12 1.04
CA THR A 237 0.93 17.04 1.87
C THR A 237 0.53 16.87 3.35
N ALA A 238 1.19 15.97 4.07
CA ALA A 238 0.95 15.78 5.50
C ALA A 238 1.22 17.07 6.27
N SER A 239 0.41 17.34 7.29
CA SER A 239 0.58 18.52 8.13
C SER A 239 1.83 18.40 9.01
N MET A 240 2.29 19.55 9.53
CA MET A 240 3.41 19.59 10.47
C MET A 240 3.11 18.82 11.76
N GLU A 241 1.85 18.83 12.22
CA GLU A 241 1.36 18.06 13.36
C GLU A 241 1.58 16.56 13.13
N LEU A 242 1.08 16.05 12.00
CA LEU A 242 1.19 14.64 11.67
C LEU A 242 2.66 14.21 11.53
N GLY A 243 3.47 15.06 10.88
CA GLY A 243 4.90 14.87 10.76
C GLY A 243 5.60 14.84 12.13
N THR A 244 5.38 15.84 12.97
CA THR A 244 5.99 15.94 14.31
C THR A 244 5.60 14.74 15.17
N LEU A 245 4.36 14.28 15.06
CA LEU A 245 3.87 13.18 15.86
C LEU A 245 4.33 11.80 15.37
N TYR A 246 4.45 11.54 14.06
CA TYR A 246 4.74 10.18 13.56
C TYR A 246 6.12 10.00 12.92
N ARG A 247 6.85 11.07 12.60
CA ARG A 247 8.12 10.99 11.89
C ARG A 247 9.29 10.71 12.84
N ARG A 248 9.95 9.58 12.63
CA ARG A 248 11.25 9.27 13.23
C ARG A 248 12.36 9.73 12.28
N GLY A 249 12.74 11.01 12.36
CA GLY A 249 13.90 11.56 11.65
C GLY A 249 13.61 12.47 10.46
N TYR A 250 14.47 13.47 10.27
CA TYR A 250 14.40 14.46 9.19
C TYR A 250 14.74 13.84 7.82
N GLN A 251 13.77 13.21 7.15
CA GLN A 251 13.87 12.97 5.70
C GLN A 251 12.91 13.90 4.95
N HIS A 252 13.46 14.94 4.30
CA HIS A 252 12.76 16.00 3.55
C HIS A 252 11.84 15.53 2.41
N ALA A 253 11.65 14.23 2.21
CA ALA A 253 10.64 13.74 1.29
C ALA A 253 9.27 14.31 1.72
N SER A 254 8.52 14.85 0.77
CA SER A 254 7.14 15.27 0.97
C SER A 254 6.30 14.09 1.43
N TRP A 255 5.73 14.19 2.62
CA TRP A 255 4.81 13.18 3.14
C TRP A 255 3.45 13.42 2.50
N VAL A 256 2.82 12.36 1.99
CA VAL A 256 1.45 12.45 1.46
C VAL A 256 0.50 11.93 2.54
N ALA A 257 -0.60 12.63 2.73
CA ALA A 257 -1.69 12.25 3.61
C ALA A 257 -3.01 12.18 2.83
N VAL A 258 -3.93 11.37 3.33
CA VAL A 258 -5.34 11.45 2.95
C VAL A 258 -6.08 12.29 3.97
N GLU A 259 -6.95 13.16 3.49
CA GLU A 259 -7.82 14.03 4.28
C GLU A 259 -9.28 13.63 4.07
N LEU A 260 -9.99 13.35 5.16
CA LEU A 260 -11.43 13.05 5.20
C LEU A 260 -12.12 14.17 5.97
N ARG A 261 -13.16 14.78 5.39
CA ARG A 261 -14.00 15.77 6.08
C ARG A 261 -15.49 15.45 5.98
N GLY A 262 -16.27 15.87 6.98
CA GLY A 262 -17.73 15.83 6.95
C GLY A 262 -18.35 14.50 7.40
N PHE A 263 -17.59 13.63 8.08
CA PHE A 263 -18.02 12.27 8.44
C PHE A 263 -18.75 12.19 9.79
N ARG A 264 -18.65 13.22 10.63
CA ARG A 264 -19.30 13.40 11.94
C ARG A 264 -19.09 12.20 12.86
N THR A 265 -17.83 11.87 13.13
CA THR A 265 -17.47 10.74 13.97
C THR A 265 -17.70 11.05 15.45
N SER A 266 -18.14 10.06 16.24
CA SER A 266 -18.44 10.26 17.66
C SER A 266 -17.22 10.20 18.56
N ASP A 267 -16.26 9.34 18.22
CA ASP A 267 -15.09 9.00 19.03
C ASP A 267 -13.93 8.54 18.15
N VAL A 268 -12.79 8.22 18.77
CA VAL A 268 -11.55 7.83 18.09
C VAL A 268 -11.72 6.49 17.35
N LEU A 269 -12.46 5.54 17.92
CA LEU A 269 -12.66 4.22 17.32
C LEU A 269 -13.54 4.32 16.07
N ASP A 270 -14.61 5.12 16.13
CA ASP A 270 -15.46 5.44 14.99
C ASP A 270 -14.68 6.21 13.91
N ALA A 271 -13.83 7.17 14.29
CA ALA A 271 -12.95 7.87 13.37
C ALA A 271 -11.95 6.92 12.67
N GLU A 272 -11.37 5.98 13.42
CA GLU A 272 -10.48 4.96 12.85
C GLU A 272 -11.23 4.03 11.89
N GLN A 273 -12.45 3.62 12.24
CA GLN A 273 -13.29 2.79 11.37
C GLN A 273 -13.68 3.53 10.09
N VAL A 274 -14.06 4.81 10.18
CA VAL A 274 -14.35 5.67 9.02
C VAL A 274 -13.11 5.79 8.12
N LEU A 275 -11.94 6.03 8.72
CA LEU A 275 -10.69 6.09 7.98
C LEU A 275 -10.38 4.75 7.28
N ALA A 276 -10.54 3.63 7.98
CA ALA A 276 -10.32 2.31 7.41
C ALA A 276 -11.28 2.04 6.24
N ASP A 277 -12.55 2.37 6.38
CA ASP A 277 -13.60 2.08 5.40
C ASP A 277 -13.50 3.00 4.17
N TYR A 278 -13.54 4.32 4.39
CA TYR A 278 -13.54 5.29 3.30
C TYR A 278 -12.13 5.56 2.78
N GLY A 279 -11.12 5.59 3.64
CA GLY A 279 -9.72 5.81 3.22
C GLY A 279 -9.22 4.67 2.35
N THR A 280 -9.38 3.41 2.77
CA THR A 280 -8.99 2.25 1.95
C THR A 280 -9.73 2.24 0.62
N SER A 281 -11.05 2.48 0.65
CA SER A 281 -11.86 2.42 -0.56
C SER A 281 -11.54 3.54 -1.54
N TYR A 282 -11.29 4.76 -1.03
CA TYR A 282 -10.82 5.88 -1.83
C TYR A 282 -9.46 5.60 -2.47
N LEU A 283 -8.50 5.05 -1.72
CA LEU A 283 -7.17 4.72 -2.23
C LEU A 283 -7.23 3.59 -3.26
N HIS A 284 -8.14 2.62 -3.11
CA HIS A 284 -8.40 1.63 -4.14
C HIS A 284 -8.92 2.29 -5.43
N GLU A 285 -9.87 3.22 -5.33
CA GLU A 285 -10.37 3.96 -6.49
C GLU A 285 -9.27 4.82 -7.15
N VAL A 286 -8.38 5.43 -6.37
CA VAL A 286 -7.19 6.14 -6.88
C VAL A 286 -6.25 5.19 -7.62
N ALA A 287 -5.93 4.04 -7.02
CA ALA A 287 -5.05 3.03 -7.64
C ALA A 287 -5.66 2.48 -8.94
N ARG A 288 -6.98 2.28 -8.95
CA ARG A 288 -7.72 1.84 -10.13
C ARG A 288 -7.79 2.91 -11.22
N SER A 289 -8.00 4.18 -10.87
CA SER A 289 -8.24 5.27 -11.83
C SER A 289 -6.98 5.94 -12.32
N SER A 290 -5.88 5.87 -11.58
CA SER A 290 -4.63 6.57 -11.90
C SER A 290 -3.42 5.64 -12.01
N GLY A 291 -3.54 4.39 -11.54
CA GLY A 291 -2.42 3.45 -11.41
C GLY A 291 -1.63 3.64 -10.12
N VAL A 292 -1.73 4.80 -9.45
CA VAL A 292 -0.91 5.15 -8.29
C VAL A 292 -1.26 4.28 -7.08
N SER A 293 -0.29 3.51 -6.61
CA SER A 293 -0.45 2.64 -5.44
C SER A 293 -0.10 3.38 -4.15
N LEU A 294 -1.13 3.88 -3.47
CA LEU A 294 -1.06 4.41 -2.11
C LEU A 294 -1.89 3.53 -1.17
N ARG A 295 -1.49 3.49 0.09
CA ARG A 295 -2.24 2.80 1.16
C ARG A 295 -2.18 3.59 2.45
N LEU A 296 -3.10 3.30 3.36
CA LEU A 296 -2.99 3.72 4.74
C LEU A 296 -1.76 3.07 5.38
N TRP A 297 -1.14 3.79 6.32
CA TRP A 297 -0.06 3.21 7.11
C TRP A 297 -0.58 2.05 7.97
N ASP A 298 0.25 1.01 8.08
CA ASP A 298 0.03 -0.16 8.91
C ASP A 298 1.39 -0.66 9.44
N PRO A 299 1.55 -0.91 10.76
CA PRO A 299 2.83 -1.30 11.34
C PRO A 299 3.35 -2.65 10.83
N SER A 300 2.46 -3.52 10.36
CA SER A 300 2.82 -4.86 9.92
C SER A 300 3.51 -4.89 8.55
N TYR A 301 3.47 -3.79 7.80
CA TYR A 301 3.74 -3.82 6.37
C TYR A 301 5.09 -3.18 5.96
N ARG A 302 5.85 -3.86 5.08
CA ARG A 302 7.07 -3.31 4.43
C ARG A 302 6.78 -2.84 3.00
N LEU A 303 7.24 -1.64 2.65
CA LEU A 303 7.07 -1.09 1.30
C LEU A 303 7.88 -1.87 0.26
N THR A 304 7.23 -2.23 -0.84
CA THR A 304 7.87 -2.47 -2.13
C THR A 304 7.58 -1.28 -3.03
N ARG A 305 8.64 -0.68 -3.60
CA ARG A 305 8.56 0.46 -4.51
C ARG A 305 8.42 -0.06 -5.93
N GLY A 306 7.58 0.55 -6.75
CA GLY A 306 7.53 0.22 -8.16
C GLY A 306 6.51 1.04 -8.92
N MET A 307 6.77 1.11 -10.22
CA MET A 307 6.19 2.10 -11.12
C MET A 307 4.86 1.68 -11.73
N THR A 308 4.07 2.66 -12.14
CA THR A 308 2.72 2.43 -12.69
C THR A 308 2.48 3.19 -13.99
N SER A 309 1.58 2.64 -14.81
CA SER A 309 1.12 3.24 -16.06
C SER A 309 -0.07 4.18 -15.81
N CYS A 310 -0.09 5.31 -16.53
CA CYS A 310 -1.05 6.38 -16.34
C CYS A 310 -2.42 6.08 -16.94
N SER A 311 -3.47 6.41 -16.20
CA SER A 311 -4.81 6.72 -16.73
C SER A 311 -5.26 8.11 -16.27
N ASP A 312 -6.08 8.77 -17.09
CA ASP A 312 -6.52 10.17 -16.96
C ASP A 312 -7.49 10.45 -15.77
N GLY A 313 -7.75 9.45 -14.91
CA GLY A 313 -8.97 9.38 -14.12
C GLY A 313 -8.99 10.24 -12.86
N LYS A 314 -9.99 11.13 -12.76
CA LYS A 314 -10.51 11.61 -11.47
C LYS A 314 -10.89 10.39 -10.61
N ALA A 315 -10.50 10.37 -9.34
CA ALA A 315 -10.94 9.34 -8.41
C ALA A 315 -12.40 9.62 -7.99
N PRO A 316 -13.36 8.73 -8.27
CA PRO A 316 -14.73 8.92 -7.82
C PRO A 316 -14.83 8.82 -6.29
N PHE A 317 -15.90 9.37 -5.72
CA PHE A 317 -16.19 9.16 -4.30
C PHE A 317 -16.51 7.67 -4.07
N PRO A 318 -15.90 7.02 -3.06
CA PRO A 318 -16.13 5.60 -2.83
C PRO A 318 -17.57 5.36 -2.37
N VAL A 319 -18.32 4.58 -3.15
CA VAL A 319 -19.69 4.13 -2.83
C VAL A 319 -19.73 2.72 -2.25
N ARG A 320 -18.57 2.07 -2.20
CA ARG A 320 -18.39 0.68 -1.77
C ARG A 320 -17.22 0.56 -0.81
N LYS A 321 -17.38 -0.28 0.19
CA LYS A 321 -16.38 -0.65 1.19
C LYS A 321 -15.66 -1.89 0.70
N TYR A 322 -14.39 -1.75 0.40
CA TYR A 322 -13.56 -2.87 -0.01
C TYR A 322 -12.86 -3.50 1.20
N ASP A 323 -12.71 -4.82 1.21
CA ASP A 323 -11.89 -5.50 2.22
C ASP A 323 -10.43 -4.98 2.11
N PRO A 324 -9.78 -4.60 3.23
CA PRO A 324 -8.50 -3.89 3.18
C PRO A 324 -7.34 -4.73 2.65
N ILE A 325 -7.32 -6.03 2.96
CA ILE A 325 -6.28 -6.96 2.53
C ILE A 325 -6.26 -7.10 0.99
N PRO A 326 -7.36 -7.52 0.32
CA PRO A 326 -7.36 -7.65 -1.13
C PRO A 326 -7.25 -6.29 -1.85
N ALA A 327 -7.75 -5.19 -1.27
CA ALA A 327 -7.54 -3.85 -1.84
C ALA A 327 -6.04 -3.47 -1.86
N ALA A 328 -5.31 -3.77 -0.78
CA ALA A 328 -3.87 -3.55 -0.69
C ALA A 328 -3.09 -4.48 -1.63
N LEU A 329 -3.49 -5.75 -1.77
CA LEU A 329 -2.89 -6.68 -2.73
C LEU A 329 -3.08 -6.20 -4.18
N TYR A 330 -4.27 -5.69 -4.51
CA TYR A 330 -4.53 -5.10 -5.83
C TYR A 330 -3.63 -3.89 -6.10
N ALA A 331 -3.51 -2.97 -5.13
CA ALA A 331 -2.61 -1.82 -5.24
C ALA A 331 -1.14 -2.27 -5.41
N ALA A 332 -0.70 -3.26 -4.64
CA ALA A 332 0.64 -3.85 -4.78
C ALA A 332 0.87 -4.49 -6.16
N GLY A 333 -0.14 -5.16 -6.73
CA GLY A 333 -0.07 -5.71 -8.08
C GLY A 333 0.03 -4.64 -9.17
N ASN A 334 -0.52 -3.44 -8.93
CA ASN A 334 -0.29 -2.29 -9.80
C ASN A 334 1.15 -1.75 -9.65
N ALA A 335 1.68 -1.72 -8.43
CA ALA A 335 3.02 -1.22 -8.13
C ALA A 335 4.17 -2.16 -8.57
N ALA A 336 3.96 -3.46 -8.73
CA ALA A 336 5.03 -4.43 -8.95
C ALA A 336 5.64 -4.42 -10.39
N ASP A 337 5.78 -3.25 -11.01
CA ASP A 337 6.14 -2.99 -12.43
C ASP A 337 7.03 -4.03 -13.10
N ARG A 338 8.23 -4.23 -12.54
CA ARG A 338 9.35 -4.94 -13.18
C ARG A 338 9.31 -6.45 -12.98
N ASP A 339 8.44 -6.95 -12.13
CA ASP A 339 8.29 -8.38 -11.88
C ASP A 339 6.89 -8.83 -12.30
N PRO A 340 6.72 -9.26 -13.56
CA PRO A 340 5.47 -9.81 -14.06
C PRO A 340 4.93 -10.96 -13.20
N LEU A 341 5.81 -11.78 -12.62
CA LEU A 341 5.40 -12.90 -11.76
C LEU A 341 4.83 -12.38 -10.45
N GLU A 342 5.49 -11.41 -9.81
CA GLU A 342 4.97 -10.79 -8.60
C GLU A 342 3.61 -10.13 -8.86
N ARG A 343 3.47 -9.35 -9.95
CA ARG A 343 2.19 -8.72 -10.33
C ARG A 343 1.09 -9.75 -10.48
N TYR A 344 1.36 -10.82 -11.24
CA TYR A 344 0.43 -11.90 -11.45
C TYR A 344 0.00 -12.53 -10.12
N LEU A 345 0.96 -12.86 -9.25
CA LEU A 345 0.68 -13.45 -7.94
C LEU A 345 -0.11 -12.50 -7.03
N LYS A 346 0.16 -11.19 -7.03
CA LYS A 346 -0.60 -10.23 -6.22
C LYS A 346 -2.06 -10.17 -6.63
N PHE A 347 -2.35 -10.15 -7.93
CA PHE A 347 -3.73 -10.22 -8.40
C PHE A 347 -4.36 -11.59 -8.16
N TYR A 348 -3.61 -12.69 -8.28
CA TYR A 348 -4.10 -14.02 -7.91
C TYR A 348 -4.50 -14.11 -6.44
N GLN A 349 -3.68 -13.54 -5.55
CA GLN A 349 -3.95 -13.50 -4.11
C GLN A 349 -5.24 -12.73 -3.78
N VAL A 350 -5.65 -11.76 -4.61
CA VAL A 350 -6.97 -11.12 -4.50
C VAL A 350 -8.08 -12.14 -4.75
N LEU A 351 -7.97 -12.97 -5.80
CA LEU A 351 -8.97 -14.01 -6.10
C LEU A 351 -8.98 -15.08 -5.00
N GLU A 352 -7.80 -15.50 -4.54
CA GLU A 352 -7.61 -16.50 -3.48
C GLU A 352 -8.27 -16.10 -2.16
N TYR A 353 -8.16 -14.82 -1.77
CA TYR A 353 -8.81 -14.28 -0.57
C TYR A 353 -10.33 -14.56 -0.55
N TYR A 354 -10.99 -14.52 -1.70
CA TYR A 354 -12.43 -14.72 -1.83
C TYR A 354 -12.84 -16.18 -2.12
N MET A 355 -11.90 -17.10 -2.34
CA MET A 355 -12.20 -18.52 -2.62
C MET A 355 -13.06 -19.19 -1.54
N PRO A 356 -12.82 -19.00 -0.23
CA PRO A 356 -13.69 -19.57 0.80
C PRO A 356 -15.12 -19.04 0.72
N ARG A 357 -15.30 -17.71 0.61
CA ARG A 357 -16.63 -17.07 0.53
C ARG A 357 -17.41 -17.54 -0.70
N ALA A 358 -16.76 -17.62 -1.86
CA ALA A 358 -17.40 -18.09 -3.09
C ALA A 358 -17.79 -19.58 -3.03
N ALA A 359 -16.96 -20.41 -2.38
CA ALA A 359 -17.28 -21.82 -2.18
C ALA A 359 -18.50 -21.99 -1.25
N ASP A 360 -18.57 -21.23 -0.16
CA ASP A 360 -19.71 -21.24 0.77
C ASP A 360 -21.00 -20.75 0.09
N ASP A 361 -20.92 -19.68 -0.71
CA ASP A 361 -22.05 -19.16 -1.50
C ASP A 361 -22.56 -20.21 -2.49
N LEU A 362 -21.66 -20.94 -3.16
CA LEU A 362 -22.02 -21.99 -4.10
C LEU A 362 -22.59 -23.24 -3.40
N MET A 363 -22.03 -23.63 -2.26
CA MET A 363 -22.57 -24.69 -1.40
C MET A 363 -24.00 -24.39 -0.98
N LYS A 364 -24.26 -23.14 -0.56
CA LYS A 364 -25.60 -22.67 -0.20
C LYS A 364 -26.55 -22.69 -1.39
N LYS A 365 -26.12 -22.26 -2.58
CA LYS A 365 -26.91 -22.33 -3.82
C LYS A 365 -27.26 -23.77 -4.22
N GLN A 366 -26.36 -24.73 -3.93
CA GLN A 366 -26.57 -26.16 -4.22
C GLN A 366 -27.32 -26.91 -3.11
N GLY A 367 -27.59 -26.29 -1.96
CA GLY A 367 -28.24 -26.95 -0.83
C GLY A 367 -27.35 -28.01 -0.16
N VAL A 368 -26.02 -27.84 -0.21
CA VAL A 368 -25.04 -28.80 0.30
C VAL A 368 -24.35 -28.24 1.55
N LEU A 369 -24.22 -29.07 2.60
CA LEU A 369 -23.60 -28.67 3.87
C LEU A 369 -22.08 -28.93 3.95
N LYS A 370 -21.53 -29.78 3.06
CA LYS A 370 -20.11 -30.19 3.08
C LYS A 370 -19.44 -29.88 1.75
N ILE A 371 -18.26 -29.25 1.79
CA ILE A 371 -17.56 -28.78 0.59
C ILE A 371 -17.19 -29.92 -0.38
N GLU A 372 -16.98 -31.14 0.13
CA GLU A 372 -16.62 -32.30 -0.71
C GLU A 372 -17.76 -32.70 -1.65
N LYS A 373 -19.01 -32.44 -1.23
CA LYS A 373 -20.22 -32.78 -1.98
C LYS A 373 -20.65 -31.68 -2.94
N ALA A 374 -20.10 -30.47 -2.80
CA ALA A 374 -20.43 -29.38 -3.70
C ALA A 374 -19.59 -29.47 -4.98
N VAL A 375 -20.25 -29.17 -6.09
CA VAL A 375 -19.72 -29.34 -7.45
C VAL A 375 -19.29 -27.97 -8.00
N THR A 376 -18.18 -27.93 -8.72
CA THR A 376 -17.73 -26.73 -9.47
C THR A 376 -18.82 -26.22 -10.42
N PRO A 377 -18.89 -24.90 -10.72
CA PRO A 377 -19.80 -24.39 -11.74
C PRO A 377 -19.52 -24.96 -13.15
N TYR A 378 -18.35 -25.55 -13.37
CA TYR A 378 -17.92 -26.12 -14.66
C TYR A 378 -17.53 -27.60 -14.53
N PRO A 379 -18.48 -28.52 -14.34
CA PRO A 379 -18.19 -29.93 -14.14
C PRO A 379 -17.62 -30.58 -15.41
N THR A 380 -16.62 -31.43 -15.23
CA THR A 380 -15.94 -32.18 -16.30
C THR A 380 -16.15 -33.69 -16.18
N GLY A 381 -16.77 -34.15 -15.08
CA GLY A 381 -16.93 -35.55 -14.73
C GLY A 381 -15.75 -36.13 -13.95
N VAL A 382 -14.66 -35.38 -13.76
CA VAL A 382 -13.45 -35.83 -13.04
C VAL A 382 -13.02 -34.78 -12.03
N ASN A 383 -13.00 -35.16 -10.74
CA ASN A 383 -12.58 -34.28 -9.64
C ASN A 383 -13.34 -32.95 -9.57
N ASP A 384 -14.65 -32.95 -9.82
CA ASP A 384 -15.50 -31.75 -9.82
C ASP A 384 -15.79 -31.17 -8.42
N SER A 385 -15.19 -31.73 -7.36
CA SER A 385 -15.40 -31.30 -5.98
C SER A 385 -14.82 -29.92 -5.69
N LEU A 386 -15.57 -29.05 -5.01
CA LEU A 386 -15.09 -27.73 -4.55
C LEU A 386 -13.96 -27.80 -3.51
N ARG A 387 -13.55 -29.00 -3.07
CA ARG A 387 -12.35 -29.15 -2.24
C ARG A 387 -11.08 -28.70 -2.98
N ALA A 388 -11.02 -28.93 -4.30
CA ALA A 388 -9.86 -28.57 -5.11
C ALA A 388 -9.75 -27.06 -5.31
N GLU A 389 -8.54 -26.50 -5.15
CA GLU A 389 -8.26 -25.06 -5.32
C GLU A 389 -8.73 -24.55 -6.69
N ARG A 390 -8.45 -25.30 -7.77
CA ARG A 390 -8.91 -24.99 -9.14
C ARG A 390 -10.42 -24.78 -9.24
N ASN A 391 -11.19 -25.58 -8.50
CA ASN A 391 -12.66 -25.51 -8.53
C ASN A 391 -13.19 -24.36 -7.67
N LYS A 392 -12.49 -23.99 -6.59
CA LYS A 392 -12.80 -22.77 -5.84
C LYS A 392 -12.52 -21.51 -6.65
N LEU A 393 -11.42 -21.49 -7.41
CA LEU A 393 -11.11 -20.42 -8.36
C LEU A 393 -12.22 -20.26 -9.41
N ALA A 394 -12.71 -21.38 -9.96
CA ALA A 394 -13.83 -21.38 -10.90
C ALA A 394 -15.10 -20.78 -10.28
N ALA A 395 -15.40 -21.11 -9.02
CA ALA A 395 -16.53 -20.54 -8.28
C ALA A 395 -16.39 -19.02 -8.06
N VAL A 396 -15.19 -18.53 -7.74
CA VAL A 396 -14.92 -17.08 -7.61
C VAL A 396 -15.18 -16.35 -8.94
N ILE A 397 -14.65 -16.89 -10.04
CA ILE A 397 -14.81 -16.26 -11.37
C ILE A 397 -16.27 -16.30 -11.84
N ASP A 398 -16.98 -17.42 -11.61
CA ASP A 398 -18.40 -17.56 -11.96
C ASP A 398 -19.28 -16.56 -11.22
N ASP A 399 -19.05 -16.38 -9.91
CA ASP A 399 -19.87 -15.50 -9.08
C ASP A 399 -19.55 -14.00 -9.27
N ALA A 400 -18.30 -13.68 -9.63
CA ALA A 400 -17.85 -12.29 -9.80
C ALA A 400 -18.11 -11.72 -11.19
N VAL A 401 -18.17 -12.55 -12.24
CA VAL A 401 -18.19 -12.09 -13.63
C VAL A 401 -19.19 -12.86 -14.49
N THR A 402 -19.89 -12.11 -15.34
CA THR A 402 -20.80 -12.66 -16.36
C THR A 402 -20.06 -12.98 -17.66
N GLU A 403 -20.60 -13.89 -18.47
CA GLU A 403 -20.06 -14.21 -19.80
C GLU A 403 -19.98 -12.98 -20.71
N VAL A 404 -20.97 -12.09 -20.65
CA VAL A 404 -21.01 -10.84 -21.43
C VAL A 404 -19.84 -9.92 -21.06
N GLN A 405 -19.51 -9.81 -19.77
CA GLN A 405 -18.40 -8.97 -19.32
C GLN A 405 -17.05 -9.49 -19.79
N ILE A 406 -16.81 -10.80 -19.73
CA ILE A 406 -15.55 -11.40 -20.22
C ILE A 406 -15.46 -11.32 -21.73
N THR A 407 -16.54 -11.64 -22.44
CA THR A 407 -16.59 -11.52 -23.89
C THR A 407 -16.34 -10.08 -24.34
N GLY A 408 -16.95 -9.11 -23.64
CA GLY A 408 -16.72 -7.68 -23.89
C GLY A 408 -15.28 -7.24 -23.61
N PHE A 409 -14.64 -7.78 -22.57
CA PHE A 409 -13.23 -7.50 -22.27
C PHE A 409 -12.28 -8.09 -23.33
N LEU A 410 -12.55 -9.31 -23.79
CA LEU A 410 -11.70 -10.00 -24.78
C LEU A 410 -11.89 -9.47 -26.20
N ARG A 411 -13.08 -8.97 -26.56
CA ARG A 411 -13.41 -8.50 -27.90
C ARG A 411 -12.55 -7.31 -28.33
N GLY A 412 -11.98 -7.39 -29.54
CA GLY A 412 -11.15 -6.31 -30.11
C GLY A 412 -9.85 -6.02 -29.35
N SER A 413 -9.51 -6.85 -28.36
CA SER A 413 -8.31 -6.70 -27.56
C SER A 413 -7.15 -7.49 -28.18
N HIS A 414 -5.93 -6.94 -28.11
CA HIS A 414 -4.73 -7.72 -28.40
C HIS A 414 -4.52 -8.86 -27.40
N VAL A 415 -5.15 -8.76 -26.22
CA VAL A 415 -5.11 -9.75 -25.14
C VAL A 415 -5.57 -11.11 -25.64
N LEU A 416 -6.75 -11.21 -26.25
CA LEU A 416 -7.26 -12.51 -26.72
C LEU A 416 -6.34 -13.17 -27.76
N LYS A 417 -5.77 -12.38 -28.68
CA LYS A 417 -4.81 -12.88 -29.68
C LYS A 417 -3.62 -13.55 -29.01
N THR A 418 -3.05 -12.93 -27.98
CA THR A 418 -1.94 -13.48 -27.20
C THR A 418 -2.37 -14.73 -26.41
N LEU A 419 -3.57 -14.75 -25.82
CA LEU A 419 -4.07 -15.89 -25.04
C LEU A 419 -4.42 -17.13 -25.90
N ASN A 420 -4.63 -16.95 -27.20
CA ASN A 420 -4.83 -18.04 -28.15
C ASN A 420 -3.50 -18.69 -28.60
N ASP A 421 -2.39 -17.95 -28.52
CA ASP A 421 -1.09 -18.43 -29.00
C ASP A 421 -0.38 -19.32 -27.96
N GLN A 422 -0.30 -20.61 -28.27
CA GLN A 422 0.34 -21.62 -27.42
C GLN A 422 1.87 -21.44 -27.30
N GLN A 423 2.49 -20.65 -28.19
CA GLN A 423 3.93 -20.41 -28.15
C GLN A 423 4.33 -19.31 -27.16
N VAL A 424 3.39 -18.44 -26.77
CA VAL A 424 3.66 -17.33 -25.84
C VAL A 424 3.91 -17.87 -24.43
N ILE A 425 3.01 -18.74 -23.95
CA ILE A 425 3.17 -19.44 -22.68
C ILE A 425 2.82 -20.91 -22.94
N ARG A 426 3.80 -21.80 -22.81
CA ARG A 426 3.62 -23.22 -23.10
C ARG A 426 2.92 -23.93 -21.96
N GLY A 427 2.23 -25.02 -22.28
CA GLY A 427 1.64 -25.90 -21.26
C GLY A 427 0.50 -25.29 -20.43
N VAL A 428 -0.08 -24.16 -20.87
CA VAL A 428 -1.27 -23.55 -20.26
C VAL A 428 -2.44 -23.59 -21.24
N ARG A 429 -3.67 -23.60 -20.72
CA ARG A 429 -4.89 -23.56 -21.55
C ARG A 429 -4.89 -22.36 -22.50
N THR A 430 -5.05 -22.61 -23.81
CA THR A 430 -5.30 -21.57 -24.83
C THR A 430 -6.79 -21.24 -24.93
N LEU A 431 -7.09 -19.99 -25.30
CA LEU A 431 -8.45 -19.51 -25.52
C LEU A 431 -8.79 -19.56 -27.01
N ALA A 432 -9.84 -20.29 -27.37
CA ALA A 432 -10.26 -20.37 -28.77
C ALA A 432 -10.73 -19.01 -29.30
N THR A 433 -10.55 -18.78 -30.60
CA THR A 433 -11.06 -17.62 -31.32
C THR A 433 -11.83 -18.06 -32.56
N ASP A 434 -12.70 -17.20 -33.05
CA ASP A 434 -13.25 -17.35 -34.40
C ASP A 434 -12.18 -17.07 -35.48
N PRO A 435 -12.46 -17.29 -36.79
CA PRO A 435 -11.53 -17.00 -37.87
C PRO A 435 -11.09 -15.52 -37.98
N SER A 436 -11.83 -14.60 -37.37
CA SER A 436 -11.50 -13.17 -37.31
C SER A 436 -10.68 -12.79 -36.08
N GLY A 437 -10.33 -13.75 -35.22
CA GLY A 437 -9.59 -13.53 -33.98
C GLY A 437 -10.44 -12.98 -32.83
N ASN A 438 -11.77 -13.02 -32.93
CA ASN A 438 -12.69 -12.57 -31.89
C ASN A 438 -13.14 -13.73 -30.97
N PRO A 439 -13.75 -13.42 -29.81
CA PRO A 439 -14.41 -14.43 -28.98
C PRO A 439 -15.44 -15.22 -29.78
N THR A 440 -15.37 -16.56 -29.72
CA THR A 440 -16.32 -17.48 -30.32
C THR A 440 -17.71 -17.30 -29.69
N PRO A 441 -18.77 -17.06 -30.49
CA PRO A 441 -20.12 -16.90 -29.96
C PRO A 441 -20.60 -18.11 -29.15
N GLY A 442 -21.20 -17.87 -27.97
CA GLY A 442 -21.76 -18.90 -27.09
C GLY A 442 -20.72 -19.72 -26.31
N ARG A 443 -19.43 -19.40 -26.42
CA ARG A 443 -18.37 -20.06 -25.65
C ARG A 443 -18.23 -19.41 -24.27
N ASN A 444 -18.33 -20.21 -23.22
CA ASN A 444 -18.09 -19.75 -21.85
C ASN A 444 -16.59 -19.65 -21.53
N TYR A 445 -16.00 -18.48 -21.77
CA TYR A 445 -14.60 -18.20 -21.47
C TYR A 445 -14.24 -18.21 -19.98
N ARG A 446 -15.20 -18.22 -19.05
CA ARG A 446 -14.90 -18.26 -17.61
C ARG A 446 -14.20 -19.55 -17.20
N GLN A 447 -14.63 -20.67 -17.78
CA GLN A 447 -13.99 -21.96 -17.56
C GLN A 447 -12.55 -21.94 -18.08
N ASP A 448 -12.36 -21.61 -19.37
CA ASP A 448 -11.04 -21.57 -20.01
C ASP A 448 -10.06 -20.67 -19.23
N LEU A 449 -10.52 -19.50 -18.78
CA LEU A 449 -9.72 -18.58 -17.98
C LEU A 449 -9.38 -19.13 -16.59
N SER A 450 -10.33 -19.77 -15.91
CA SER A 450 -10.08 -20.39 -14.61
C SER A 450 -9.00 -21.46 -14.70
N GLU A 451 -9.01 -22.28 -15.75
CA GLU A 451 -8.00 -23.31 -15.98
C GLU A 451 -6.65 -22.68 -16.27
N ARG A 452 -6.60 -21.74 -17.22
CA ARG A 452 -5.36 -21.05 -17.59
C ARG A 452 -4.71 -20.36 -16.40
N ILE A 453 -5.51 -19.66 -15.57
CA ILE A 453 -5.00 -18.92 -14.41
C ILE A 453 -4.39 -19.88 -13.38
N TYR A 454 -5.07 -21.00 -13.14
CA TYR A 454 -4.59 -22.04 -12.23
C TYR A 454 -3.29 -22.69 -12.75
N ASP A 455 -3.23 -23.00 -14.04
CA ASP A 455 -2.03 -23.58 -14.68
C ASP A 455 -0.83 -22.65 -14.52
N ILE A 456 -0.99 -21.35 -14.83
CA ILE A 456 0.08 -20.35 -14.65
C ILE A 456 0.51 -20.27 -13.19
N ARG A 457 -0.44 -20.20 -12.23
CA ARG A 457 -0.10 -20.16 -10.80
C ARG A 457 0.73 -21.37 -10.41
N CYS A 458 0.33 -22.57 -10.83
CA CYS A 458 1.07 -23.79 -10.53
C CYS A 458 2.50 -23.74 -11.09
N ARG A 459 2.69 -23.26 -12.32
CA ARG A 459 4.02 -23.12 -12.93
C ARG A 459 4.90 -22.08 -12.21
N ILE A 460 4.31 -21.07 -11.57
CA ILE A 460 5.05 -20.06 -10.78
C ILE A 460 5.46 -20.61 -9.40
N VAL A 461 4.54 -21.25 -8.68
CA VAL A 461 4.78 -21.66 -7.27
C VAL A 461 5.34 -23.07 -7.10
N HIS A 462 5.04 -23.99 -8.00
CA HIS A 462 5.39 -25.42 -7.86
C HIS A 462 6.52 -25.82 -8.80
N VAL A 463 7.72 -25.30 -8.52
CA VAL A 463 8.97 -25.64 -9.25
C VAL A 463 9.47 -27.05 -8.93
N LYS A 464 8.82 -27.79 -8.02
CA LYS A 464 9.29 -29.11 -7.59
C LYS A 464 9.39 -30.06 -8.78
N GLU A 465 10.61 -30.57 -8.97
CA GLU A 465 11.00 -31.60 -9.93
C GLU A 465 9.95 -32.70 -9.93
N SER A 466 9.13 -32.70 -10.98
CA SER A 466 8.05 -33.66 -11.13
C SER A 466 8.62 -34.86 -11.86
N ASP A 467 9.20 -35.79 -11.10
CA ASP A 467 9.97 -36.96 -11.55
C ASP A 467 9.19 -38.00 -12.38
N GLY A 468 8.03 -37.71 -12.96
CA GLY A 468 7.22 -38.80 -13.53
C GLY A 468 6.04 -38.52 -14.44
N GLY A 469 5.88 -37.31 -15.01
CA GLY A 469 5.03 -37.18 -16.20
C GLY A 469 4.15 -35.94 -16.26
N LYS A 470 4.24 -35.27 -17.42
CA LYS A 470 3.31 -34.25 -17.95
C LYS A 470 3.23 -32.88 -17.27
N ASN A 471 4.06 -32.57 -16.28
CA ASN A 471 4.11 -31.19 -15.78
C ASN A 471 4.91 -30.30 -16.73
N SER A 472 4.31 -29.18 -17.11
CA SER A 472 4.93 -28.11 -17.90
C SER A 472 6.09 -27.49 -17.12
N ASP A 473 7.17 -27.11 -17.81
CA ASP A 473 8.35 -26.47 -17.22
C ASP A 473 7.96 -25.30 -16.30
N PRO A 474 8.66 -25.06 -15.18
CA PRO A 474 8.39 -23.93 -14.30
C PRO A 474 8.54 -22.59 -15.02
N LEU A 475 7.72 -21.60 -14.64
CA LEU A 475 7.84 -20.21 -15.14
C LEU A 475 8.98 -19.52 -14.41
N LEU A 476 10.15 -19.45 -15.05
CA LEU A 476 11.35 -18.86 -14.46
C LEU A 476 11.29 -17.32 -14.41
N PRO A 477 11.74 -16.70 -13.31
CA PRO A 477 11.97 -15.26 -13.26
C PRO A 477 12.86 -14.78 -14.41
N TYR A 478 12.49 -13.67 -15.04
CA TYR A 478 13.20 -13.06 -16.18
C TYR A 478 13.26 -13.90 -17.48
N GLY A 479 12.65 -15.09 -17.51
CA GLY A 479 12.48 -15.90 -18.72
C GLY A 479 11.58 -15.21 -19.75
N GLN A 480 11.58 -15.71 -20.99
CA GLN A 480 10.78 -15.13 -22.07
C GLN A 480 9.28 -15.16 -21.74
N GLU A 481 8.76 -16.32 -21.33
CA GLU A 481 7.34 -16.46 -20.95
C GLU A 481 6.94 -15.52 -19.80
N ALA A 482 7.84 -15.28 -18.83
CA ALA A 482 7.58 -14.34 -17.75
C ALA A 482 7.44 -12.89 -18.27
N ARG A 483 8.24 -12.49 -19.27
CA ARG A 483 8.10 -11.17 -19.92
C ARG A 483 6.81 -11.07 -20.75
N ASP A 484 6.36 -12.20 -21.28
CA ASP A 484 5.18 -12.29 -22.14
C ASP A 484 3.86 -12.47 -21.36
N LEU A 485 3.90 -12.51 -20.02
CA LEU A 485 2.71 -12.56 -19.14
C LEU A 485 1.78 -11.35 -19.22
N GLY A 486 2.08 -10.34 -20.04
CA GLY A 486 1.31 -9.09 -20.11
C GLY A 486 -0.19 -9.29 -20.35
N ALA A 487 -0.56 -10.20 -21.26
CA ALA A 487 -1.97 -10.53 -21.54
C ALA A 487 -2.66 -11.21 -20.35
N ASP A 488 -1.98 -12.15 -19.70
CA ASP A 488 -2.47 -12.86 -18.52
C ASP A 488 -2.59 -11.95 -17.30
N ILE A 489 -1.64 -11.04 -17.08
CA ILE A 489 -1.70 -9.99 -16.06
C ILE A 489 -2.92 -9.08 -16.30
N ALA A 490 -3.20 -8.71 -17.56
CA ALA A 490 -4.36 -7.89 -17.89
C ALA A 490 -5.68 -8.61 -17.54
N VAL A 491 -5.78 -9.91 -17.83
CA VAL A 491 -6.93 -10.75 -17.46
C VAL A 491 -7.09 -10.82 -15.94
N ILE A 492 -6.05 -11.24 -15.21
CA ILE A 492 -6.18 -11.47 -13.77
C ILE A 492 -6.42 -10.17 -13.01
N ARG A 493 -5.86 -9.04 -13.48
CA ARG A 493 -6.18 -7.71 -12.95
C ARG A 493 -7.65 -7.35 -13.18
N PHE A 494 -8.17 -7.61 -14.38
CA PHE A 494 -9.58 -7.39 -14.69
C PHE A 494 -10.48 -8.23 -13.77
N LEU A 495 -10.15 -9.52 -13.57
CA LEU A 495 -10.91 -10.39 -12.67
C LEU A 495 -10.80 -9.93 -11.22
N ALA A 496 -9.61 -9.53 -10.74
CA ALA A 496 -9.40 -9.04 -9.39
C ALA A 496 -10.25 -7.79 -9.09
N GLU A 497 -10.39 -6.87 -10.05
CA GLU A 497 -11.28 -5.72 -9.94
C GLU A 497 -12.75 -6.14 -9.80
N ARG A 498 -13.20 -7.13 -10.59
CA ARG A 498 -14.59 -7.61 -10.54
C ARG A 498 -14.89 -8.35 -9.24
N VAL A 499 -13.93 -9.15 -8.78
CA VAL A 499 -13.99 -9.87 -7.50
C VAL A 499 -14.09 -8.88 -6.34
N LEU A 500 -13.19 -7.90 -6.25
CA LEU A 500 -13.28 -6.84 -5.24
C LEU A 500 -14.65 -6.17 -5.25
N ARG A 501 -15.17 -5.82 -6.43
CA ARG A 501 -16.49 -5.19 -6.55
C ARG A 501 -17.65 -6.09 -6.17
N ARG A 502 -17.56 -7.40 -6.36
CA ARG A 502 -18.62 -8.37 -6.11
C ARG A 502 -18.89 -8.55 -4.62
N TRP A 503 -17.83 -8.58 -3.81
CA TRP A 503 -17.90 -8.75 -2.36
C TRP A 503 -17.72 -7.46 -1.56
N ALA A 504 -17.51 -6.32 -2.23
CA ALA A 504 -17.53 -5.03 -1.56
C ALA A 504 -18.93 -4.73 -1.01
N GLU A 505 -18.97 -4.24 0.22
CA GLU A 505 -20.21 -3.82 0.87
C GLU A 505 -20.59 -2.42 0.38
N SER A 506 -21.88 -2.06 0.45
CA SER A 506 -22.24 -0.67 0.18
C SER A 506 -21.74 0.20 1.33
N LEU A 507 -21.00 1.27 1.01
CA LEU A 507 -20.84 2.40 1.94
C LEU A 507 -22.16 3.15 1.92
N ALA A 508 -23.21 2.55 2.48
CA ALA A 508 -24.49 3.21 2.61
C ALA A 508 -24.27 4.54 3.31
N HIS A 509 -24.96 5.59 2.84
CA HIS A 509 -25.22 6.77 3.64
C HIS A 509 -25.92 6.27 4.89
N SER A 510 -25.19 5.94 5.96
CA SER A 510 -25.80 5.67 7.26
C SER A 510 -26.39 6.99 7.71
N PRO A 511 -27.69 7.25 7.53
CA PRO A 511 -28.29 8.49 7.94
C PRO A 511 -28.58 8.28 9.42
N GLY A 512 -27.56 8.45 10.25
CA GLY A 512 -27.65 8.21 11.69
C GLY A 512 -28.15 6.80 12.01
N ARG A 513 -27.23 5.85 12.12
CA ARG A 513 -27.48 4.66 12.95
C ARG A 513 -27.56 5.17 14.40
N GLN A 514 -28.65 5.85 14.75
CA GLN A 514 -29.07 6.01 16.13
C GLN A 514 -29.25 4.57 16.60
N SER A 515 -28.24 4.06 17.29
CA SER A 515 -28.34 2.90 18.14
C SER A 515 -29.41 3.24 19.17
N ALA A 516 -30.68 3.08 18.81
CA ALA A 516 -31.75 2.90 19.76
C ALA A 516 -31.37 1.61 20.49
N ARG A 517 -30.73 1.75 21.66
CA ARG A 517 -30.51 0.65 22.58
C ARG A 517 -31.89 0.02 22.83
N PRO A 518 -32.11 -1.25 22.45
CA PRO A 518 -33.37 -1.90 22.75
C PRO A 518 -33.45 -2.10 24.26
N GLY A 519 -34.40 -1.43 24.91
CA GLY A 519 -34.95 -1.80 26.21
C GLY A 519 -34.01 -1.78 27.41
N GLN A 520 -33.91 -0.64 28.09
CA GLN A 520 -33.99 -0.63 29.56
C GLN A 520 -35.37 -0.09 29.94
N SER A 521 -36.34 -0.98 29.90
CA SER A 521 -37.63 -0.81 30.56
C SER A 521 -37.87 -2.08 31.38
N GLN A 522 -37.43 -2.07 32.63
CA GLN A 522 -38.21 -2.42 33.81
C GLN A 522 -37.38 -2.21 35.07
#